data_AF-A0A7J2TLY8-F1
#
_entry.id   AF-A0A7J2TLY8-F1
#
_cell.length_a   1.000
_cell.length_b   1.000
_cell.length_c   1.000
_cell.angle_alpha   90.00
_cell.angle_beta   90.00
_cell.angle_gamma   90.00
#
_symmetry.space_group_name_H-M   'P 1'
#
loop_
_entity.id
_entity.type
_entity.pdbx_description
1 polymer ?
#
loop_
_entity_poly.entity_id
_entity_poly.type
_entity_poly.pdbx_seq_one_letter_code
_entity_poly.pdbx_strand_id
1 'polypeptide(L)'
;MNAIDKMKIEGFNASFNVRMTYGRDCYGLTVDFGDGSSVSDSISYGQKLTMNHSYQQSENYVITARAFNGDHSCSVATPVLIDPFP
;
A
#
# COMPACT_ATOMS: atom_id res chain seq x y z
N MET A 1 -32.40 0.70 -23.55
CA MET A 1 -31.17 0.74 -22.73
C MET A 1 -31.07 -0.59 -22.01
N ASN A 2 -30.08 -1.41 -22.35
CA ASN A 2 -29.91 -2.75 -21.78
C ASN A 2 -29.34 -2.63 -20.36
N ALA A 3 -29.75 -3.51 -19.44
CA ALA A 3 -29.35 -3.46 -18.03
C ALA A 3 -27.84 -3.60 -17.78
N ILE A 4 -27.09 -4.02 -18.81
CA ILE A 4 -25.66 -4.32 -18.78
C ILE A 4 -24.81 -3.03 -18.70
N ASP A 5 -25.31 -1.91 -19.22
CA ASP A 5 -24.61 -0.60 -19.18
C ASP A 5 -24.66 0.08 -17.80
N LYS A 6 -25.28 -0.55 -16.79
CA LYS A 6 -25.42 0.01 -15.43
C LYS A 6 -24.37 -0.52 -14.43
N MET A 7 -23.57 -1.51 -14.81
CA MET A 7 -22.56 -2.10 -13.93
C MET A 7 -21.18 -1.61 -14.36
N LYS A 8 -20.54 -0.82 -13.51
CA LYS A 8 -19.18 -0.31 -13.71
C LYS A 8 -18.31 -0.73 -12.53
N ILE A 9 -17.07 -1.10 -12.80
CA ILE A 9 -16.06 -1.29 -11.76
C ILE A 9 -15.52 0.11 -11.41
N GLU A 10 -15.67 0.51 -10.15
CA GLU A 10 -15.21 1.83 -9.66
C GLU A 10 -13.77 1.81 -9.14
N GLY A 11 -13.18 0.61 -8.98
CA GLY A 11 -11.80 0.42 -8.55
C GLY A 11 -11.53 -0.96 -7.96
N PHE A 12 -10.28 -1.21 -7.61
CA PHE A 12 -9.77 -2.47 -7.08
C PHE A 12 -9.24 -2.27 -5.67
N ASN A 13 -9.94 -2.84 -4.69
CA ASN A 13 -9.49 -2.78 -3.29
C ASN A 13 -8.43 -3.84 -3.03
N ALA A 14 -7.27 -3.41 -2.55
CA ALA A 14 -6.19 -4.27 -2.11
C ALA A 14 -5.88 -4.03 -0.63
N SER A 15 -5.41 -5.07 0.05
CA SER A 15 -5.00 -5.01 1.46
C SER A 15 -3.53 -5.38 1.59
N PHE A 16 -2.75 -4.47 2.16
CA PHE A 16 -1.31 -4.58 2.31
C PHE A 16 -0.93 -4.75 3.76
N ASN A 17 0.01 -5.64 4.01
CA ASN A 17 0.52 -5.89 5.35
C ASN A 17 1.98 -5.44 5.42
N VAL A 18 2.26 -4.42 6.23
CA VAL A 18 3.62 -3.93 6.48
C VAL A 18 4.04 -4.38 7.88
N ARG A 19 5.21 -5.00 8.00
CA ARG A 19 5.75 -5.45 9.29
C ARG A 19 7.12 -4.83 9.52
N MET A 20 7.30 -4.22 10.69
CA MET A 20 8.61 -3.72 11.11
C MET A 20 9.38 -4.84 11.80
N THR A 21 10.49 -5.25 11.19
CA THR A 21 11.38 -6.31 11.70
C THR A 21 12.71 -5.76 12.22
N TYR A 22 12.86 -4.43 12.21
CA TYR A 22 14.09 -3.73 12.56
C TYR A 22 13.82 -2.60 13.57
N GLY A 23 14.87 -2.18 14.30
CA GLY A 23 14.81 -1.12 15.29
C GLY A 23 14.22 -1.57 16.62
N ARG A 24 14.19 -0.68 17.61
CA ARG A 24 13.47 -0.88 18.88
C ARG A 24 12.53 0.28 19.24
N ASP A 25 12.60 1.36 18.46
CA ASP A 25 11.85 2.60 18.65
C ASP A 25 10.61 2.67 17.75
N CYS A 26 9.86 3.76 17.92
CA CYS A 26 8.77 4.14 17.01
C CYS A 26 9.35 4.89 15.79
N TYR A 27 8.90 4.51 14.60
CA TYR A 27 9.28 5.14 13.34
C TYR A 27 8.04 5.75 12.68
N GLY A 28 8.21 6.92 12.07
CA GLY A 28 7.25 7.41 11.10
C GLY A 28 7.31 6.53 9.86
N LEU A 29 6.17 5.97 9.46
CA LEU A 29 6.00 5.13 8.29
C LEU A 29 5.31 5.92 7.18
N THR A 30 5.83 5.87 5.97
CA THR A 30 5.14 6.32 4.76
C THR A 30 5.03 5.15 3.81
N VAL A 31 3.84 4.93 3.25
CA VAL A 31 3.57 3.91 2.22
C VAL A 31 3.04 4.61 0.98
N ASP A 32 3.80 4.53 -0.10
CA ASP A 32 3.43 4.96 -1.45
C ASP A 32 2.88 3.75 -2.21
N PHE A 33 1.67 3.88 -2.76
CA PHE A 33 0.99 2.79 -3.46
C PHE A 33 1.37 2.67 -4.93
N GLY A 34 2.19 3.59 -5.45
CA GLY A 34 2.72 3.59 -6.82
C GLY A 34 1.79 4.21 -7.85
N ASP A 35 0.58 4.64 -7.45
CA ASP A 35 -0.41 5.31 -8.30
C ASP A 35 -0.46 6.84 -8.08
N GLY A 36 0.54 7.38 -7.38
CA GLY A 36 0.62 8.78 -6.97
C GLY A 36 -0.06 9.09 -5.65
N SER A 37 -0.69 8.11 -5.00
CA SER A 37 -1.23 8.24 -3.64
C SER A 37 -0.30 7.64 -2.58
N SER A 38 -0.38 8.16 -1.36
CA SER A 38 0.38 7.63 -0.23
C SER A 38 -0.36 7.83 1.09
N VAL A 39 0.01 7.03 2.09
CA VAL A 39 -0.44 7.16 3.47
C VAL A 39 0.77 7.28 4.40
N SER A 40 0.56 7.93 5.55
CA SER A 40 1.54 7.97 6.62
C SER A 40 0.95 7.45 7.92
N ASP A 41 1.76 6.76 8.69
CA ASP A 41 1.40 6.15 9.98
C ASP A 41 2.66 6.09 10.87
N SER A 42 2.58 5.41 12.01
CA SER A 42 3.71 5.08 12.87
C SER A 42 3.81 3.56 13.05
N ILE A 43 5.04 3.03 13.05
CA ILE A 43 5.29 1.61 13.23
C ILE A 43 6.49 1.39 14.15
N SER A 44 6.36 0.43 15.06
CA SER A 44 7.42 0.01 15.98
C SER A 44 7.84 -1.42 15.71
N TYR A 45 9.02 -1.80 16.18
CA TYR A 45 9.53 -3.17 16.07
C TYR A 45 8.51 -4.24 16.48
N GLY A 46 8.38 -5.27 15.64
CA GLY A 46 7.48 -6.40 15.85
C GLY A 46 6.04 -6.13 15.42
N GLN A 47 5.63 -4.86 15.25
CA GLN A 47 4.27 -4.52 14.81
C GLN A 47 4.04 -4.87 13.34
N LYS A 48 2.78 -5.15 13.05
CA LYS A 48 2.25 -5.39 11.72
C LYS A 48 1.03 -4.48 11.53
N LEU A 49 1.03 -3.69 10.47
CA LEU A 49 -0.06 -2.82 10.08
C LEU A 49 -0.73 -3.37 8.83
N THR A 50 -2.06 -3.25 8.78
CA THR A 50 -2.86 -3.58 7.60
C THR A 50 -3.39 -2.27 7.00
N MET A 51 -3.09 -2.04 5.73
CA MET A 51 -3.51 -0.85 5.00
C MET A 51 -4.39 -1.27 3.83
N ASN A 52 -5.51 -0.59 3.64
CA ASN A 52 -6.38 -0.82 2.48
C ASN A 52 -6.21 0.32 1.50
N HIS A 53 -6.17 0.01 0.21
CA HIS A 53 -6.06 0.99 -0.86
C HIS A 53 -6.95 0.60 -2.05
N SER A 54 -7.46 1.59 -2.78
CA SER A 54 -8.30 1.37 -3.96
C SER A 54 -7.59 1.91 -5.20
N TYR A 55 -7.25 1.01 -6.11
CA TYR A 55 -6.66 1.36 -7.40
C TYR A 55 -7.74 1.60 -8.45
N GLN A 56 -7.62 2.70 -9.21
CA GLN A 56 -8.59 3.05 -10.25
C GLN A 56 -8.30 2.38 -11.60
N GLN A 57 -7.08 1.89 -11.80
CA GLN A 57 -6.63 1.32 -13.07
C GLN A 57 -6.04 -0.08 -12.84
N SER A 58 -6.16 -0.91 -13.87
CA SER A 58 -5.61 -2.26 -13.89
C SER A 58 -4.19 -2.20 -14.45
N GLU A 59 -3.19 -2.16 -13.58
CA GLU A 59 -1.79 -1.98 -13.98
C GLU A 59 -0.84 -2.69 -13.01
N ASN A 60 0.45 -2.66 -13.35
CA ASN A 60 1.52 -3.03 -12.45
C ASN A 60 1.94 -1.80 -11.63
N TYR A 61 1.83 -1.91 -10.31
CA TYR A 61 2.27 -0.88 -9.37
C TYR A 61 3.49 -1.35 -8.59
N VAL A 62 4.31 -0.40 -8.11
CA VAL A 62 5.39 -0.66 -7.17
C VAL A 62 5.06 0.04 -5.86
N ILE A 63 4.74 -0.74 -4.84
CA ILE A 63 4.44 -0.21 -3.51
C ILE A 63 5.74 -0.05 -2.77
N THR A 64 5.96 1.14 -2.20
CA THR A 64 7.15 1.45 -1.41
C THR A 64 6.75 1.84 0.00
N ALA A 65 7.27 1.11 1.00
CA ALA A 65 7.13 1.48 2.40
C ALA A 65 8.48 1.98 2.93
N ARG A 66 8.49 3.12 3.63
CA ARG A 66 9.68 3.73 4.25
C ARG A 66 9.39 4.05 5.70
N ALA A 67 10.22 3.55 6.61
CA ALA A 67 10.19 3.93 8.02
C ALA A 67 11.40 4.82 8.35
N PHE A 68 11.19 5.89 9.12
CA PHE A 68 12.23 6.85 9.53
C PHE A 68 11.94 7.42 10.93
N ASN A 69 12.95 7.54 11.78
CA ASN A 69 12.80 8.10 13.14
C ASN A 69 13.73 9.29 13.44
N GLY A 70 14.39 9.87 12.44
CA GLY A 70 15.39 10.93 12.63
C GLY A 70 16.83 10.43 12.46
N ASP A 71 17.13 9.26 13.03
CA ASP A 71 18.48 8.69 13.06
C ASP A 71 18.65 7.50 12.11
N HIS A 72 17.60 6.69 11.99
CA HIS A 72 17.59 5.47 11.21
C HIS A 72 16.48 5.47 10.17
N SER A 73 16.73 4.79 9.05
CA SER A 73 15.72 4.54 8.03
C SER A 73 15.79 3.12 7.49
N CYS A 74 14.64 2.58 7.09
CA CYS A 74 14.55 1.36 6.30
C CYS A 74 13.44 1.49 5.26
N SER A 75 13.57 0.78 4.14
CA SER A 75 12.56 0.74 3.10
C SER A 75 12.43 -0.65 2.48
N VAL A 76 11.25 -0.92 1.94
CA VAL A 76 10.96 -2.10 1.13
C VAL A 76 10.10 -1.69 -0.05
N ALA A 77 10.32 -2.32 -1.19
CA ALA A 77 9.51 -2.16 -2.38
C ALA A 77 9.02 -3.53 -2.87
N THR A 78 7.75 -3.60 -3.28
CA THR A 78 7.16 -4.82 -3.85
C THR A 78 6.34 -4.49 -5.10
N PRO A 79 6.56 -5.18 -6.23
CA PRO A 79 5.66 -5.07 -7.37
C PRO A 79 4.33 -5.77 -7.04
N VAL A 80 3.23 -5.22 -7.54
CA VAL A 80 1.88 -5.80 -7.42
C VAL A 80 1.16 -5.61 -8.75
N LEU A 81 0.59 -6.69 -9.27
CA LEU A 81 -0.31 -6.64 -10.41
C LEU A 81 -1.74 -6.48 -9.87
N ILE A 82 -2.41 -5.40 -10.29
CA ILE A 82 -3.83 -5.18 -10.04
C ILE A 82 -4.55 -5.50 -11.34
N ASP A 83 -5.29 -6.62 -11.37
CA ASP A 83 -6.02 -7.07 -12.55
C ASP A 83 -7.44 -7.55 -12.15
N PRO A 84 -8.51 -7.05 -12.79
CA PRO A 84 -9.87 -7.59 -12.66
C PRO A 84 -10.02 -9.05 -13.12
N PHE A 85 -9.12 -9.56 -13.95
CA PHE A 85 -9.24 -10.85 -14.62
C PHE A 85 -8.02 -11.75 -14.33
N PRO A 86 -8.06 -12.56 -13.26
CA PRO A 86 -6.96 -13.46 -12.87
C PRO A 86 -6.75 -14.64 -13.83
#